data_AF-V2Y649-F1
#
_entry.id   AF-V2Y649-F1
#
_cell.length_a   1.000
_cell.length_b   1.000
_cell.length_c   1.000
_cell.angle_alpha   90.00
_cell.angle_beta   90.00
_cell.angle_gamma   90.00
#
_symmetry.space_group_name_H-M   'P 1'
#
loop_
_entity.id
_entity.type
_entity.pdbx_description
1 polymer ?
#
loop_
_entity_poly.entity_id
_entity_poly.type
_entity_poly.pdbx_seq_one_letter_code
_entity_poly.pdbx_strand_id
1 'polypeptide(L)'
;MKEIILKRIKHLSIQLIIFGITYLISIRLKDIYFFGWLTHNKFAYIWVAIILFTMFGGTLYSYAITIGNVIGILIGQFLGEYLLNAAKAKITPEMDAAERGYLSNSYYHVFIWLSFIIVVVLLVFINKLISKRIGRLKE
;
A
#
# COMPACT_ATOMS: atom_id res chain seq x y z
N MET A 1 -0.27 12.91 -30.14
CA MET A 1 -1.02 13.20 -28.88
C MET A 1 -2.04 12.11 -28.53
N LYS A 2 -2.94 11.74 -29.46
CA LYS A 2 -3.97 10.69 -29.26
C LYS A 2 -3.40 9.34 -28.81
N GLU A 3 -2.32 8.87 -29.43
CA GLU A 3 -1.69 7.58 -29.08
C GLU A 3 -1.08 7.54 -27.67
N ILE A 4 -0.46 8.64 -27.24
CA ILE A 4 0.11 8.77 -25.89
C ILE A 4 -0.99 8.68 -24.84
N ILE A 5 -2.10 9.39 -25.08
CA ILE A 5 -3.27 9.37 -24.18
C ILE A 5 -3.89 7.97 -24.14
N LEU A 6 -4.07 7.32 -25.30
CA LEU A 6 -4.62 5.96 -25.37
C LEU A 6 -3.77 4.95 -24.59
N LYS A 7 -2.43 5.05 -24.69
CA LYS A 7 -1.51 4.21 -23.91
C LYS A 7 -1.66 4.45 -22.41
N ARG A 8 -1.77 5.71 -21.96
CA ARG A 8 -1.99 6.05 -20.54
C ARG A 8 -3.30 5.50 -20.03
N ILE A 9 -4.38 5.63 -20.81
CA ILE A 9 -5.71 5.07 -20.48
C ILE A 9 -5.61 3.55 -20.32
N LYS A 10 -4.93 2.83 -21.22
CA LYS A 10 -4.75 1.38 -21.10
C LYS A 10 -4.10 0.99 -19.77
N HIS A 11 -3.02 1.67 -19.39
CA HIS A 11 -2.34 1.41 -18.11
C HIS A 11 -3.25 1.72 -16.92
N LEU A 12 -3.97 2.84 -16.99
CA LEU A 12 -4.89 3.24 -15.94
C LEU A 12 -6.02 2.22 -15.75
N SER A 13 -6.63 1.74 -16.85
CA SER A 13 -7.69 0.72 -16.78
C SER A 13 -7.22 -0.55 -16.07
N ILE A 14 -6.01 -1.03 -16.37
CA ILE A 14 -5.43 -2.21 -15.69
C ILE A 14 -5.31 -1.96 -14.19
N GLN A 15 -4.76 -0.80 -13.80
CA GLN A 15 -4.54 -0.46 -12.39
C GLN A 15 -5.87 -0.27 -11.63
N LEU A 16 -6.87 0.34 -12.27
CA LEU A 16 -8.20 0.51 -11.69
C LEU A 16 -8.94 -0.81 -11.54
N ILE A 17 -8.76 -1.78 -12.45
CA ILE A 17 -9.31 -3.13 -12.29
C ILE A 17 -8.68 -3.82 -11.07
N ILE A 18 -7.36 -3.75 -10.92
CA ILE A 18 -6.67 -4.32 -9.75
C ILE A 18 -7.16 -3.65 -8.45
N PHE A 19 -7.27 -2.32 -8.45
CA PHE A 19 -7.82 -1.59 -7.31
C PHE A 19 -9.27 -1.99 -7.02
N GLY A 20 -10.12 -2.11 -8.04
CA GLY A 20 -11.50 -2.56 -7.90
C GLY A 20 -11.60 -3.96 -7.28
N ILE A 21 -10.79 -4.92 -7.74
CA ILE A 21 -10.73 -6.27 -7.18
C ILE A 21 -10.30 -6.24 -5.71
N THR A 22 -9.22 -5.53 -5.37
CA THR A 22 -8.76 -5.42 -3.97
C THR A 22 -9.79 -4.74 -3.07
N TYR A 23 -10.50 -3.73 -3.57
CA TYR A 23 -11.59 -3.08 -2.86
C TYR A 23 -12.77 -4.03 -2.60
N LEU A 24 -13.19 -4.81 -3.61
CA LEU A 24 -14.26 -5.80 -3.47
C LEU A 24 -13.90 -6.89 -2.44
N ILE A 25 -12.67 -7.39 -2.48
CA ILE A 25 -12.16 -8.35 -1.48
C ILE A 25 -12.23 -7.73 -0.08
N SER A 26 -11.84 -6.46 0.05
CA SER A 26 -11.85 -5.78 1.34
C SER A 26 -13.24 -5.53 1.88
N ILE A 27 -14.23 -5.25 1.02
CA ILE A 27 -15.64 -5.20 1.41
C ILE A 27 -16.10 -6.57 1.91
N ARG A 28 -15.74 -7.64 1.19
CA ARG A 28 -16.16 -9.00 1.54
C ARG A 28 -15.59 -9.48 2.87
N LEU A 29 -14.41 -8.97 3.23
CA LEU A 29 -13.67 -9.31 4.45
C LEU A 29 -13.73 -8.20 5.53
N LYS A 30 -14.64 -7.23 5.41
CA LYS A 30 -14.72 -6.05 6.29
C LYS A 30 -14.83 -6.36 7.78
N ASP A 31 -15.31 -7.55 8.14
CA ASP A 31 -15.46 -7.98 9.53
C ASP A 31 -14.09 -8.29 10.19
N ILE A 32 -13.05 -8.52 9.38
CA ILE A 32 -11.67 -8.56 9.83
C ILE A 32 -11.18 -7.11 9.99
N TYR A 33 -10.64 -6.79 11.18
CA TYR A 33 -10.26 -5.42 11.58
C TYR A 33 -9.55 -4.63 10.47
N PHE A 34 -8.50 -5.20 9.87
CA PHE A 34 -7.71 -4.48 8.87
C PHE A 34 -8.54 -4.12 7.62
N PHE A 35 -9.31 -5.06 7.08
CA PHE A 35 -10.16 -4.82 5.92
C PHE A 35 -11.35 -3.90 6.24
N GLY A 36 -11.89 -3.98 7.46
CA GLY A 36 -12.86 -3.02 7.97
C GLY A 36 -12.29 -1.60 8.04
N TRP A 37 -11.07 -1.46 8.57
CA TRP A 37 -10.37 -0.17 8.59
C TRP A 37 -10.13 0.36 7.18
N LEU A 38 -9.67 -0.50 6.26
CA LEU A 38 -9.38 -0.11 4.89
C LEU A 38 -10.61 0.38 4.13
N THR A 39 -11.76 -0.29 4.31
CA THR A 39 -13.03 0.13 3.71
C THR A 39 -13.58 1.41 4.33
N HIS A 40 -13.53 1.53 5.67
CA HIS A 40 -13.94 2.75 6.38
C HIS A 40 -13.11 3.97 5.95
N ASN A 41 -11.80 3.79 5.79
CA ASN A 41 -10.87 4.85 5.37
C ASN A 41 -10.73 4.99 3.85
N LYS A 42 -11.64 4.39 3.07
CA LYS A 42 -11.69 4.49 1.61
C LYS A 42 -10.33 4.24 0.94
N PHE A 43 -9.59 3.24 1.46
CA PHE A 43 -8.25 2.83 1.01
C PHE A 43 -7.26 3.99 0.85
N ALA A 44 -7.26 4.91 1.82
CA ALA A 44 -6.32 6.02 1.94
C ALA A 44 -6.16 6.88 0.67
N TYR A 45 -7.17 6.89 -0.21
CA TYR A 45 -7.13 7.60 -1.50
C TYR A 45 -5.93 7.23 -2.41
N ILE A 46 -5.33 6.04 -2.26
CA ILE A 46 -4.16 5.61 -3.05
C ILE A 46 -4.45 5.61 -4.56
N TRP A 47 -5.70 5.35 -4.95
CA TRP A 47 -6.15 5.40 -6.34
C TRP A 47 -5.96 6.78 -6.98
N VAL A 48 -6.02 7.87 -6.20
CA VAL A 48 -5.75 9.23 -6.71
C VAL A 48 -4.30 9.35 -7.15
N ALA A 49 -3.35 8.84 -6.34
CA ALA A 49 -1.94 8.85 -6.70
C ALA A 49 -1.67 8.02 -7.97
N ILE A 50 -2.33 6.86 -8.11
CA ILE A 50 -2.26 6.01 -9.32
C ILE A 50 -2.73 6.80 -10.56
N ILE A 51 -3.88 7.47 -10.49
CA ILE A 51 -4.39 8.30 -11.60
C ILE A 51 -3.38 9.40 -11.96
N LEU A 52 -2.90 10.16 -10.97
CA LEU A 52 -1.97 11.26 -11.20
C LEU A 52 -0.68 10.74 -11.86
N PHE A 53 -0.03 9.74 -11.28
CA PHE A 53 1.21 9.21 -11.85
C PHE A 53 1.02 8.65 -13.26
N THR A 54 -0.05 7.90 -13.52
CA THR A 54 -0.28 7.36 -14.87
C THR A 54 -0.58 8.45 -15.89
N MET A 55 -1.40 9.45 -15.54
CA MET A 55 -1.77 10.53 -16.45
C MET A 55 -0.62 11.50 -16.74
N PHE A 56 0.32 11.70 -15.81
CA PHE A 56 1.48 12.57 -15.98
C PHE A 56 2.77 11.83 -16.41
N GLY A 57 2.65 10.57 -16.88
CA GLY A 57 3.79 9.83 -17.46
C GLY A 57 4.69 9.13 -16.44
N GLY A 58 4.34 9.15 -15.15
CA GLY A 58 4.93 8.36 -14.08
C GLY A 58 4.41 6.92 -14.00
N THR A 59 4.12 6.27 -15.13
CA THR A 59 3.49 4.95 -15.19
C THR A 59 4.22 3.88 -14.36
N LEU A 60 5.56 3.93 -14.31
CA LEU A 60 6.36 3.03 -13.48
C LEU A 60 6.05 3.19 -11.97
N TYR A 61 5.98 4.42 -11.48
CA TYR A 61 5.60 4.71 -10.10
C TYR A 61 4.16 4.31 -9.81
N SER A 62 3.26 4.52 -10.77
CA SER A 62 1.87 4.09 -10.62
C SER A 62 1.75 2.57 -10.45
N TYR A 63 2.48 1.78 -11.25
CA TYR A 63 2.52 0.32 -11.07
C TYR A 63 3.22 -0.08 -9.77
N ALA A 64 4.27 0.62 -9.36
CA ALA A 64 4.93 0.41 -8.08
C ALA A 64 3.94 0.56 -6.91
N ILE A 65 3.11 1.60 -6.94
CA ILE A 65 2.05 1.85 -5.96
C ILE A 65 0.97 0.76 -6.03
N THR A 66 0.51 0.38 -7.23
CA THR A 66 -0.49 -0.68 -7.41
C THR A 66 -0.01 -2.03 -6.85
N ILE A 67 1.23 -2.43 -7.17
CA ILE A 67 1.84 -3.68 -6.68
C ILE A 67 2.08 -3.59 -5.18
N GLY A 68 2.66 -2.49 -4.72
CA GLY A 68 2.88 -2.22 -3.30
C GLY A 68 1.58 -2.25 -2.50
N ASN A 69 0.47 -1.78 -3.06
CA ASN A 69 -0.84 -1.86 -2.43
C ASN A 69 -1.29 -3.31 -2.27
N VAL A 70 -1.28 -4.11 -3.34
CA VAL A 70 -1.70 -5.53 -3.29
C VAL A 70 -0.85 -6.33 -2.31
N ILE A 71 0.48 -6.29 -2.47
CA ILE A 71 1.41 -7.06 -1.64
C ILE A 71 1.42 -6.52 -0.21
N GLY A 72 1.36 -5.20 -0.03
CA GLY A 72 1.32 -4.57 1.28
C GLY A 72 0.07 -4.95 2.08
N ILE A 73 -1.09 -5.14 1.42
CA ILE A 73 -2.29 -5.65 2.11
C ILE A 73 -2.05 -7.08 2.61
N LEU A 74 -1.47 -7.94 1.77
CA LEU A 74 -1.19 -9.34 2.14
C LEU A 74 -0.19 -9.42 3.30
N ILE A 75 0.94 -8.71 3.19
CA ILE A 75 1.97 -8.65 4.22
C ILE A 75 1.44 -7.97 5.48
N GLY A 76 0.73 -6.85 5.33
CA GLY A 76 0.14 -6.10 6.43
C GLY A 76 -0.90 -6.91 7.19
N GLN A 77 -1.70 -7.73 6.51
CA GLN A 77 -2.60 -8.65 7.18
C GLN A 77 -1.82 -9.70 7.98
N PHE A 78 -0.87 -10.40 7.35
CA PHE A 78 -0.18 -11.51 8.00
C PHE A 78 0.75 -11.06 9.15
N LEU A 79 1.66 -10.12 8.86
CA LEU A 79 2.59 -9.60 9.87
C LEU A 79 1.90 -8.71 10.89
N GLY A 80 0.90 -7.93 10.48
CA GLY A 80 0.14 -7.09 11.41
C GLY A 80 -0.60 -7.93 12.44
N GLU A 81 -1.21 -9.03 12.02
CA GLU A 81 -1.89 -9.96 12.92
C GLU A 81 -0.90 -10.64 13.87
N TYR A 82 0.24 -11.09 13.35
CA TYR A 82 1.31 -11.67 14.17
C TYR A 82 1.80 -10.70 15.27
N LEU A 83 2.10 -9.45 14.89
CA LEU A 83 2.57 -8.42 15.82
C LEU A 83 1.49 -8.02 16.82
N LEU A 84 0.23 -7.92 16.39
CA LEU A 84 -0.89 -7.61 17.28
C LEU A 84 -1.08 -8.72 18.32
N ASN A 85 -1.01 -9.98 17.91
CA ASN A 85 -1.12 -11.11 18.83
C ASN A 85 0.07 -11.17 19.80
N ALA A 86 1.29 -10.90 19.33
CA ALA A 86 2.46 -10.79 20.19
C ALA A 86 2.36 -9.61 21.19
N ALA A 87 1.73 -8.50 20.80
CA ALA A 87 1.47 -7.37 21.69
C ALA A 87 0.40 -7.70 22.74
N LYS A 88 -0.72 -8.31 22.32
CA LYS A 88 -1.80 -8.74 23.22
C LYS A 88 -1.34 -9.79 24.24
N ALA A 89 -0.42 -10.67 23.86
CA ALA A 89 0.16 -11.66 24.78
C ALA A 89 0.96 -11.04 25.94
N LYS A 90 1.34 -9.76 25.85
CA LYS A 90 2.06 -9.03 26.91
C LYS A 90 1.12 -8.37 27.92
N ILE A 91 -0.19 -8.37 27.68
CA ILE A 91 -1.17 -7.74 28.56
C ILE A 91 -1.27 -8.52 29.87
N THR A 92 -1.09 -7.83 30.99
CA THR A 92 -1.29 -8.40 32.34
C THR A 92 -2.48 -7.75 33.05
N PRO A 93 -3.09 -8.41 34.05
CA PRO A 93 -4.21 -7.85 34.80
C PRO A 93 -3.90 -6.53 35.52
N GLU A 94 -2.64 -6.35 35.95
CA GLU A 94 -2.15 -5.21 36.72
C GLU A 94 -1.76 -4.01 35.84
N MET A 95 -1.71 -4.20 34.52
CA MET A 95 -1.30 -3.18 33.56
C MET A 95 -2.33 -2.04 33.49
N ASP A 96 -1.86 -0.80 33.38
CA ASP A 96 -2.71 0.38 33.27
C ASP A 96 -3.66 0.30 32.05
N ALA A 97 -4.84 0.92 32.17
CA ALA A 97 -5.86 0.89 31.14
C ALA A 97 -5.39 1.51 29.81
N ALA A 98 -4.56 2.57 29.86
CA ALA A 98 -4.03 3.20 28.65
C ALA A 98 -3.03 2.30 27.93
N GLU A 99 -2.11 1.67 28.68
CA GLU A 99 -1.12 0.74 28.13
C GLU A 99 -1.80 -0.51 27.52
N ARG A 100 -2.80 -1.04 28.22
CA ARG A 100 -3.62 -2.15 27.74
C ARG A 100 -4.38 -1.80 26.46
N GLY A 101 -4.95 -0.59 26.41
CA GLY A 101 -5.64 -0.05 25.23
C GLY A 101 -4.71 0.11 24.03
N TYR A 102 -3.49 0.60 24.24
CA TYR A 102 -2.47 0.72 23.22
C TYR A 102 -2.11 -0.63 22.60
N LEU A 103 -1.77 -1.64 23.43
CA LEU A 103 -1.41 -2.99 22.94
C LEU A 103 -2.58 -3.70 22.23
N SER A 104 -3.82 -3.41 22.64
CA SER A 104 -5.01 -4.05 22.08
C SER A 104 -5.46 -3.49 20.73
N ASN A 105 -5.20 -2.21 20.47
CA ASN A 105 -5.72 -1.47 19.30
C ASN A 105 -4.60 -0.95 18.37
N SER A 106 -3.42 -1.56 18.42
CA SER A 106 -2.29 -1.16 17.58
C SER A 106 -2.60 -1.27 16.08
N TYR A 107 -2.23 -0.22 15.33
CA TYR A 107 -2.46 -0.11 13.88
C TYR A 107 -1.38 -0.83 13.04
N TYR A 108 -0.83 -1.95 13.52
CA TYR A 108 0.30 -2.63 12.88
C TYR A 108 0.03 -2.97 11.42
N HIS A 109 -1.18 -3.48 11.12
CA HIS A 109 -1.57 -3.82 9.74
C HIS A 109 -1.45 -2.64 8.78
N VAL A 110 -1.97 -1.47 9.20
CA VAL A 110 -1.99 -0.24 8.40
C VAL A 110 -0.59 0.30 8.19
N PHE A 111 0.22 0.33 9.26
CA PHE A 111 1.60 0.81 9.17
C PHE A 111 2.43 -0.06 8.24
N ILE A 112 2.36 -1.38 8.37
CA ILE A 112 3.11 -2.31 7.51
C ILE A 112 2.69 -2.14 6.05
N TRP A 113 1.39 -2.05 5.77
CA TRP A 113 0.87 -1.84 4.42
C TRP A 113 1.37 -0.53 3.78
N LEU A 114 1.25 0.60 4.49
CA LEU A 114 1.70 1.90 3.98
C LEU A 114 3.22 1.94 3.83
N SER A 115 3.97 1.44 4.81
CA SER A 115 5.42 1.35 4.74
C SER A 115 5.88 0.51 3.55
N PHE A 116 5.18 -0.59 3.24
CA PHE A 116 5.54 -1.42 2.09
C PHE A 116 5.35 -0.68 0.77
N ILE A 117 4.24 0.06 0.59
CA ILE A 117 4.03 0.92 -0.59
C ILE A 117 5.19 1.91 -0.73
N ILE A 118 5.54 2.59 0.37
CA ILE A 118 6.63 3.59 0.38
C ILE A 118 7.96 2.94 -0.02
N VAL A 119 8.30 1.79 0.56
CA VAL A 119 9.54 1.07 0.24
C VAL A 119 9.60 0.72 -1.25
N VAL A 120 8.53 0.16 -1.83
CA VAL A 120 8.50 -0.20 -3.26
C VAL A 120 8.69 1.04 -4.15
N VAL A 121 8.04 2.16 -3.82
CA VAL A 121 8.22 3.43 -4.55
C VAL A 121 9.65 3.96 -4.43
N LEU A 122 10.25 3.89 -3.24
CA LEU A 122 11.63 4.31 -3.01
C LEU A 122 12.63 3.44 -3.78
N LEU A 123 12.42 2.13 -3.83
CA LEU A 123 13.26 1.22 -4.63
C LEU A 123 13.24 1.58 -6.12
N VAL A 124 12.05 1.89 -6.66
CA VAL A 124 11.91 2.37 -8.04
C VAL A 124 12.63 3.71 -8.24
N PHE A 125 12.51 4.63 -7.28
CA PHE A 125 13.20 5.92 -7.34
C PHE A 125 14.72 5.75 -7.32
N ILE A 126 15.27 4.96 -6.40
CA ILE A 126 16.70 4.67 -6.28
C ILE A 126 17.22 4.01 -7.56
N ASN A 127 16.53 3.01 -8.09
CA ASN A 127 16.91 2.34 -9.33
C ASN A 127 16.97 3.32 -10.52
N LYS A 128 16.04 4.28 -10.58
CA LYS A 128 16.05 5.34 -11.59
C LYS A 128 17.23 6.30 -11.42
N LEU A 129 17.63 6.63 -10.19
CA LEU A 129 18.81 7.45 -9.93
C LEU A 129 20.11 6.74 -10.33
N ILE A 130 20.23 5.46 -9.98
CA ILE A 130 21.40 4.64 -10.32
C ILE A 130 21.55 4.49 -11.83
N SER A 131 20.48 4.11 -12.54
CA SER A 131 20.52 3.95 -13.99
C SER A 131 20.87 5.26 -14.72
N LYS A 132 20.33 6.40 -14.27
CA LYS A 132 20.71 7.73 -14.78
C LYS A 132 22.17 8.09 -14.52
N ARG A 133 22.74 7.66 -13.39
CA ARG A 133 24.16 7.90 -13.07
C ARG A 133 25.07 7.04 -13.94
N ILE A 134 24.73 5.76 -14.12
CA ILE A 134 25.51 4.83 -14.97
C ILE A 134 25.51 5.27 -16.44
N GLY A 135 24.37 5.74 -16.97
CA GLY A 135 24.30 6.25 -18.34
C GLY A 135 25.28 7.40 -18.58
N ARG A 136 25.35 8.36 -17.65
CA ARG A 136 26.28 9.51 -17.70
C ARG A 136 27.76 9.15 -17.57
N LEU A 137 28.09 7.96 -17.07
CA LEU A 137 29.48 7.48 -16.97
C LEU A 137 29.94 6.74 -18.24
N LYS A 138 29.00 6.46 -19.17
CA LYS A 138 29.26 5.77 -20.44
C LYS A 138 29.29 6.72 -21.64
N GLU A 139 28.91 7.98 -21.45
CA GLU A 139 29.02 9.09 -22.40
C GLU A 139 30.34 9.83 -22.17
#